data_AF-A0A1Q5QU43-F1
#
_entry.id   AF-A0A1Q5QU43-F1
#
_cell.length_a   1.000
_cell.length_b   1.000
_cell.length_c   1.000
_cell.angle_alpha   90.00
_cell.angle_beta   90.00
_cell.angle_gamma   90.00
#
_symmetry.space_group_name_H-M   'P 1'
#
loop_
_entity.id
_entity.type
_entity.pdbx_description
1 polymer ?
#
loop_
_entity_poly.entity_id
_entity_poly.type
_entity_poly.pdbx_seq_one_letter_code
_entity_poly.pdbx_strand_id
1 'polypeptide(L)'
;MDEIEAKTIRKIMWRLLPFLFVCYFVAYLDRVNVGFAKLQMNSALGLSEAAYGFGAGLFFISYFLFEVPSNLALDRFGARLWIARIMLSWGVISALFAFILPISAATGISTEWVFYILRFLLGLAEAGFFPGIIFYLTLWFPSIYRARVVSLFMLAIPFSSIVGGPITGALLNIYGAGLDGWQWLFILEALPSILMGFGVVFYLTDRPTLATWLANDERNWLERRLESERQHKVSVEHVGILKALTDLRVLACAFVYFCLNAASYGVAFFLPTIIKDFGVSNFQTGLLSAVPFLFGAVGMVLLGRNSDRTLKRREHVC
;
A
#
# COMPACT_ATOMS: atom_id res chain seq x y z
N MET A 1 8.79 -29.77 15.02
CA MET A 1 9.13 -28.34 14.85
C MET A 1 10.07 -28.01 15.98
N ASP A 2 11.31 -27.63 15.68
CA ASP A 2 12.31 -27.36 16.72
C ASP A 2 11.81 -26.24 17.64
N GLU A 3 12.02 -26.36 18.94
CA GLU A 3 11.56 -25.35 19.92
C GLU A 3 12.16 -23.96 19.62
N ILE A 4 13.42 -23.94 19.16
CA ILE A 4 14.13 -22.73 18.72
C ILE A 4 13.47 -22.11 17.48
N GLU A 5 13.03 -22.93 16.51
CA GLU A 5 12.33 -22.46 15.32
C GLU A 5 11.02 -21.76 15.70
N ALA A 6 10.18 -22.44 16.48
CA ALA A 6 8.87 -21.94 16.88
C ALA A 6 8.96 -20.62 17.65
N LYS A 7 9.91 -20.56 18.60
CA LYS A 7 10.19 -19.38 19.43
C LYS A 7 10.70 -18.21 18.58
N THR A 8 11.68 -18.47 17.71
CA THR A 8 12.30 -17.44 16.84
C THR A 8 11.28 -16.84 15.89
N ILE A 9 10.53 -17.66 15.16
CA ILE A 9 9.52 -17.18 14.20
C ILE A 9 8.43 -16.38 14.90
N ARG A 10 7.92 -16.86 16.04
CA ARG A 10 6.91 -16.14 16.83
C ARG A 10 7.40 -14.76 17.24
N LYS A 11 8.65 -14.66 17.73
CA LYS A 11 9.26 -13.39 18.17
C LYS A 11 9.39 -12.39 17.01
N ILE A 12 9.84 -12.85 15.84
CA ILE A 12 9.98 -12.02 14.64
C ILE A 12 8.60 -11.58 14.14
N MET A 13 7.62 -12.49 14.08
CA MET A 13 6.25 -12.17 13.69
C MET A 13 5.66 -11.07 14.58
N TRP A 14 5.71 -11.23 15.91
CA TRP A 14 5.14 -10.25 16.83
C TRP A 14 5.84 -8.89 16.80
N ARG A 15 7.12 -8.85 16.45
CA ARG A 15 7.86 -7.59 16.31
C ARG A 15 7.57 -6.92 14.97
N LEU A 16 7.75 -7.64 13.86
CA LEU A 16 7.73 -7.03 12.53
C LEU A 16 6.31 -6.86 11.96
N LEU A 17 5.45 -7.87 12.10
CA LEU A 17 4.16 -7.86 11.41
C LEU A 17 3.22 -6.74 11.84
N PRO A 18 3.01 -6.44 13.14
CA PRO A 18 2.12 -5.35 13.54
C PRO A 18 2.60 -4.00 12.99
N PHE A 19 3.91 -3.74 13.03
CA PHE A 19 4.48 -2.50 12.52
C PHE A 19 4.31 -2.39 11.00
N LEU A 20 4.68 -3.42 10.25
CA LEU A 20 4.54 -3.44 8.79
C LEU A 20 3.07 -3.37 8.36
N PHE A 21 2.17 -4.02 9.11
CA PHE A 21 0.73 -3.94 8.91
C PHE A 21 0.23 -2.50 9.03
N VAL A 22 0.66 -1.77 10.06
CA VAL A 22 0.30 -0.35 10.22
C VAL A 22 0.89 0.49 9.07
N CYS A 23 2.14 0.26 8.66
CA CYS A 23 2.70 0.97 7.50
C CYS A 23 1.86 0.77 6.24
N TYR A 24 1.40 -0.46 5.98
CA TYR A 24 0.61 -0.74 4.78
C TYR A 24 -0.85 -0.33 4.90
N PHE A 25 -1.40 -0.34 6.11
CA PHE A 25 -2.69 0.27 6.41
C PHE A 25 -2.68 1.75 6.04
N VAL A 26 -1.66 2.49 6.49
CA VAL A 26 -1.48 3.91 6.14
C VAL A 26 -1.28 4.06 4.63
N ALA A 27 -0.43 3.23 4.00
CA ALA A 27 -0.24 3.20 2.54
C ALA A 27 -1.55 3.13 1.76
N TYR A 28 -2.43 2.22 2.16
CA TYR A 28 -3.70 2.03 1.48
C TYR A 28 -4.72 3.12 1.82
N LEU A 29 -4.68 3.67 3.02
CA LEU A 29 -5.56 4.76 3.45
C LEU A 29 -5.34 5.99 2.57
N ASP A 30 -4.11 6.47 2.46
CA ASP A 30 -3.71 7.58 1.57
C ASP A 30 -4.08 7.30 0.09
N ARG A 31 -3.98 6.04 -0.35
CA ARG A 31 -4.33 5.65 -1.73
C ARG A 31 -5.81 5.86 -2.06
N VAL A 32 -6.70 5.53 -1.12
CA VAL A 32 -8.15 5.71 -1.31
C VAL A 32 -8.64 7.09 -0.88
N ASN A 33 -7.84 7.80 -0.08
CA ASN A 33 -8.14 9.10 0.51
C ASN A 33 -8.64 10.12 -0.52
N VAL A 34 -7.99 10.17 -1.69
CA VAL A 34 -8.35 11.14 -2.73
C VAL A 34 -9.78 10.98 -3.26
N GLY A 35 -10.37 9.79 -3.16
CA GLY A 35 -11.80 9.56 -3.46
C GLY A 35 -12.74 10.22 -2.46
N PHE A 36 -12.33 10.34 -1.20
CA PHE A 36 -13.05 11.12 -0.19
C PHE A 36 -12.77 12.61 -0.32
N ALA A 37 -11.50 13.00 -0.54
CA ALA A 37 -11.11 14.39 -0.77
C ALA A 37 -11.94 15.01 -1.90
N LYS A 38 -12.19 14.25 -2.98
CA LYS A 38 -13.02 14.64 -4.12
C LYS A 38 -14.35 15.29 -3.72
N LEU A 39 -14.98 14.86 -2.61
CA LEU A 39 -16.28 15.38 -2.15
C LEU A 39 -16.28 16.89 -1.89
N GLN A 40 -15.12 17.49 -1.59
CA GLN A 40 -14.96 18.93 -1.37
C GLN A 40 -13.88 19.54 -2.26
N MET A 41 -12.81 18.79 -2.54
CA MET A 41 -11.62 19.26 -3.27
C MET A 41 -11.95 19.66 -4.72
N ASN A 42 -12.79 18.89 -5.43
CA ASN A 42 -13.02 19.16 -6.86
C ASN A 42 -13.71 20.52 -7.06
N SER A 43 -14.72 20.85 -6.25
CA SER A 43 -15.37 22.16 -6.31
C SER A 43 -14.44 23.28 -5.86
N ALA A 44 -13.63 23.06 -4.81
CA ALA A 44 -12.67 24.05 -4.32
C ALA A 44 -11.55 24.36 -5.32
N LEU A 45 -11.12 23.38 -6.11
CA LEU A 45 -10.04 23.51 -7.10
C LEU A 45 -10.53 23.80 -8.52
N GLY A 46 -11.85 23.72 -8.76
CA GLY A 46 -12.46 23.84 -10.10
C GLY A 46 -12.16 22.65 -11.01
N LEU A 47 -11.93 21.45 -10.47
CA LEU A 47 -11.59 20.26 -11.24
C LEU A 47 -12.85 19.63 -11.86
N SER A 48 -12.80 19.38 -13.18
CA SER A 48 -13.79 18.52 -13.83
C SER A 48 -13.61 17.05 -13.44
N GLU A 49 -14.65 16.23 -13.65
CA GLU A 49 -14.57 14.78 -13.44
C GLU A 49 -13.50 14.11 -14.32
N ALA A 50 -13.39 14.57 -15.58
CA ALA A 50 -12.36 14.10 -16.50
C ALA A 50 -10.96 14.46 -16.01
N ALA A 51 -10.77 15.69 -15.51
CA ALA A 51 -9.51 16.13 -14.95
C ALA A 51 -9.12 15.32 -13.71
N TYR A 52 -10.05 15.16 -12.77
CA TYR A 52 -9.84 14.32 -11.58
C TYR A 52 -9.43 12.89 -11.97
N GLY A 53 -10.14 12.28 -12.91
CA GLY A 53 -9.86 10.93 -13.41
C GLY A 53 -8.48 10.82 -14.06
N PHE A 54 -8.09 11.80 -14.87
CA PHE A 54 -6.76 11.84 -15.49
C PHE A 54 -5.65 11.94 -14.44
N GLY A 55 -5.79 12.83 -13.46
CA GLY A 55 -4.85 12.95 -12.35
C GLY A 55 -4.76 11.68 -11.49
N ALA A 56 -5.89 11.01 -11.24
CA ALA A 56 -5.89 9.71 -10.56
C ALA A 56 -5.13 8.64 -11.36
N GLY A 57 -5.20 8.66 -12.70
CA GLY A 57 -4.44 7.77 -13.58
C GLY A 57 -2.93 8.04 -13.60
N LEU A 58 -2.51 9.31 -13.57
CA LEU A 58 -1.08 9.70 -13.58
C LEU A 58 -0.28 9.10 -12.41
N PHE A 59 -0.92 8.92 -11.25
CA PHE A 59 -0.34 8.21 -10.12
C PHE A 59 0.10 6.79 -10.51
N PHE A 60 -0.75 6.03 -11.21
CA PHE A 60 -0.41 4.64 -11.60
C PHE A 60 0.66 4.58 -12.69
N ILE A 61 0.67 5.54 -13.62
CA ILE A 61 1.69 5.63 -14.66
C ILE A 61 3.07 5.81 -14.03
N SER A 62 3.22 6.79 -13.14
CA SER A 62 4.47 7.01 -12.40
C SER A 62 4.82 5.82 -11.51
N TYR A 63 3.85 5.29 -10.75
CA TYR A 63 4.06 4.12 -9.91
C TYR A 63 4.64 2.94 -10.70
N PHE A 64 4.04 2.60 -11.85
CA PHE A 64 4.50 1.52 -12.72
C PHE A 64 5.91 1.75 -13.26
N LEU A 65 6.19 2.94 -13.80
CA LEU A 65 7.49 3.28 -14.40
C LEU A 65 8.64 3.19 -13.38
N PHE A 66 8.37 3.54 -12.13
CA PHE A 66 9.38 3.63 -11.08
C PHE A 66 9.41 2.42 -10.13
N GLU A 67 8.48 1.48 -10.25
CA GLU A 67 8.43 0.28 -9.40
C GLU A 67 9.69 -0.60 -9.56
N VAL A 68 10.11 -0.87 -10.79
CA VAL A 68 11.33 -1.66 -11.06
C VAL A 68 12.60 -0.92 -10.63
N PRO A 69 12.84 0.35 -11.03
CA PRO A 69 13.99 1.11 -10.55
C PRO A 69 14.06 1.23 -9.02
N SER A 70 12.92 1.44 -8.36
CA SER A 70 12.85 1.57 -6.89
C SER A 70 13.27 0.27 -6.20
N ASN A 71 12.86 -0.90 -6.72
CA ASN A 71 13.27 -2.18 -6.16
C ASN A 71 14.77 -2.47 -6.33
N LEU A 72 15.36 -2.11 -7.47
CA LEU A 72 16.81 -2.26 -7.68
C LEU A 72 17.60 -1.38 -6.70
N ALA A 73 17.11 -0.17 -6.46
CA ALA A 73 17.71 0.72 -5.48
C ALA A 73 17.54 0.21 -4.05
N LEU A 74 16.44 -0.47 -3.73
CA LEU A 74 16.21 -1.06 -2.41
C LEU A 74 17.25 -2.15 -2.07
N ASP A 75 17.62 -2.99 -3.03
CA ASP A 75 18.69 -3.98 -2.85
C ASP A 75 20.04 -3.31 -2.62
N ARG A 76 20.31 -2.20 -3.32
CA ARG A 76 21.58 -1.45 -3.22
C ARG A 76 21.74 -0.63 -1.94
N PHE A 77 20.70 0.11 -1.54
CA PHE A 77 20.76 1.05 -0.41
C PHE A 77 20.31 0.44 0.93
N GLY A 78 19.74 -0.76 0.89
CA GLY A 78 19.19 -1.45 2.05
C GLY A 78 17.70 -1.16 2.24
N ALA A 79 16.97 -2.20 2.61
CA ALA A 79 15.51 -2.16 2.74
C ALA A 79 15.03 -1.11 3.74
N ARG A 80 15.68 -1.00 4.90
CA ARG A 80 15.27 -0.08 5.97
C ARG A 80 15.29 1.38 5.53
N LEU A 81 16.42 1.86 5.02
CA LEU A 81 16.57 3.27 4.63
C LEU A 81 15.72 3.61 3.42
N TRP A 82 15.58 2.67 2.46
CA TRP A 82 14.77 2.92 1.27
C TRP A 82 13.27 2.96 1.58
N ILE A 83 12.77 2.04 2.41
CA ILE A 83 11.37 2.06 2.87
C ILE A 83 11.09 3.34 3.65
N ALA A 84 12.00 3.76 4.54
CA ALA A 84 11.86 5.02 5.26
C ALA A 84 11.81 6.22 4.31
N ARG A 85 12.70 6.28 3.31
CA ARG A 85 12.71 7.34 2.29
C ARG A 85 11.39 7.38 1.55
N ILE A 86 10.89 6.24 1.09
CA ILE A 86 9.60 6.13 0.40
C ILE A 86 8.51 6.76 1.28
N MET A 87 8.33 6.28 2.52
CA MET A 87 7.29 6.77 3.42
C MET A 87 7.40 8.27 3.72
N LEU A 88 8.61 8.78 3.95
CA LEU A 88 8.84 10.21 4.21
C LEU A 88 8.53 11.07 2.99
N SER A 89 9.09 10.72 1.82
CA SER A 89 8.85 11.49 0.59
C SER A 89 7.39 11.47 0.16
N TRP A 90 6.76 10.30 0.27
CA TRP A 90 5.35 10.09 -0.03
C TRP A 90 4.44 10.87 0.92
N GLY A 91 4.67 10.79 2.23
CA GLY A 91 3.89 11.55 3.22
C GLY A 91 4.03 13.06 3.04
N VAL A 92 5.23 13.56 2.76
CA VAL A 92 5.42 15.00 2.45
C VAL A 92 4.62 15.41 1.21
N ILE A 93 4.67 14.62 0.13
CA ILE A 93 3.91 14.93 -1.10
C ILE A 93 2.40 14.83 -0.85
N SER A 94 1.95 13.85 -0.06
CA SER A 94 0.55 13.71 0.38
C SER A 94 0.07 14.97 1.10
N ALA A 95 0.86 15.50 2.05
CA ALA A 95 0.55 16.75 2.74
C ALA A 95 0.52 17.97 1.81
N LEU A 96 1.32 17.99 0.74
CA LEU A 96 1.34 19.10 -0.23
C LEU A 96 0.02 19.25 -1.02
N PHE A 97 -0.82 18.21 -1.11
CA PHE A 97 -2.15 18.34 -1.72
C PHE A 97 -3.01 19.40 -1.01
N ALA A 98 -2.91 19.50 0.31
CA ALA A 98 -3.61 20.52 1.08
C ALA A 98 -3.24 21.95 0.66
N PHE A 99 -2.10 22.15 0.00
CA PHE A 99 -1.57 23.45 -0.37
C PHE A 99 -1.62 23.71 -1.89
N ILE A 100 -2.44 22.98 -2.66
CA ILE A 100 -2.57 23.18 -4.12
C ILE A 100 -2.90 24.62 -4.47
N LEU A 101 -3.84 25.26 -3.75
CA LEU A 101 -4.24 26.65 -4.01
C LEU A 101 -3.07 27.64 -3.79
N PRO A 102 -2.38 27.66 -2.62
CA PRO A 102 -1.16 28.44 -2.43
C PRO A 102 -0.06 28.15 -3.46
N ILE A 103 0.18 26.88 -3.80
CA ILE A 103 1.21 26.48 -4.76
C ILE A 103 0.88 27.04 -6.15
N SER A 104 -0.38 26.95 -6.57
CA SER A 104 -0.87 27.52 -7.83
C SER A 104 -0.67 29.03 -7.86
N ALA A 105 -1.04 29.74 -6.78
CA ALA A 105 -0.85 31.18 -6.66
C ALA A 105 0.63 31.60 -6.69
N ALA A 106 1.52 30.85 -6.04
CA ALA A 106 2.94 31.16 -5.97
C ALA A 106 3.70 30.86 -7.27
N THR A 107 3.29 29.82 -8.00
CA THR A 107 3.98 29.36 -9.22
C THR A 107 3.36 29.90 -10.51
N GLY A 108 2.11 30.39 -10.46
CA GLY A 108 1.33 30.77 -11.64
C GLY A 108 0.82 29.59 -12.47
N ILE A 109 1.02 28.36 -12.01
CA ILE A 109 0.52 27.12 -12.65
C ILE A 109 -0.95 26.93 -12.25
N SER A 110 -1.81 26.46 -13.17
CA SER A 110 -3.21 26.18 -12.82
C SER A 110 -3.35 25.09 -11.75
N THR A 111 -4.40 25.17 -10.93
CA THR A 111 -4.71 24.18 -9.88
C THR A 111 -4.77 22.76 -10.42
N GLU A 112 -5.32 22.58 -11.62
CA GLU A 112 -5.37 21.31 -12.35
C GLU A 112 -3.97 20.73 -12.63
N TRP A 113 -3.06 21.54 -13.16
CA TRP A 113 -1.69 21.08 -13.43
C TRP A 113 -0.90 20.81 -12.15
N VAL A 114 -1.08 21.62 -11.10
CA VAL A 114 -0.49 21.35 -9.78
C VAL A 114 -0.98 20.00 -9.25
N PHE A 115 -2.29 19.73 -9.34
CA PHE A 115 -2.86 18.43 -8.97
C PHE A 115 -2.24 17.27 -9.78
N TYR A 116 -2.07 17.41 -11.09
CA TYR A 116 -1.42 16.39 -11.93
C TYR A 116 0.03 16.13 -11.56
N ILE A 117 0.80 17.20 -11.33
CA ILE A 117 2.20 17.10 -10.93
C ILE A 117 2.30 16.39 -9.58
N LEU A 118 1.51 16.80 -8.58
CA LEU A 118 1.52 16.16 -7.27
C LEU A 118 1.11 14.69 -7.36
N ARG A 119 0.13 14.34 -8.20
CA ARG A 119 -0.27 12.93 -8.42
C ARG A 119 0.85 12.09 -9.03
N PHE A 120 1.55 12.63 -10.02
CA PHE A 120 2.69 11.97 -10.63
C PHE A 120 3.86 11.81 -9.64
N LEU A 121 4.16 12.85 -8.86
CA LEU A 121 5.20 12.81 -7.83
C LEU A 121 4.85 11.83 -6.71
N LEU A 122 3.58 11.75 -6.32
CA LEU A 122 3.11 10.82 -5.30
C LEU A 122 3.32 9.37 -5.76
N GLY A 123 2.95 9.04 -7.00
CA GLY A 123 3.17 7.69 -7.55
C GLY A 123 4.65 7.34 -7.68
N LEU A 124 5.48 8.29 -8.11
CA LEU A 124 6.95 8.17 -8.09
C LEU A 124 7.50 7.91 -6.69
N ALA A 125 7.00 8.62 -5.67
CA ALA A 125 7.49 8.52 -4.31
C ALA A 125 7.07 7.22 -3.63
N GLU A 126 5.84 6.75 -3.87
CA GLU A 126 5.27 5.52 -3.31
C GLU A 126 5.79 4.25 -4.01
N ALA A 127 6.32 4.39 -5.23
CA ALA A 127 6.80 3.27 -6.03
C ALA A 127 7.82 2.39 -5.29
N GLY A 128 7.55 1.09 -5.28
CA GLY A 128 8.42 0.08 -4.64
C GLY A 128 8.16 -0.13 -3.15
N PHE A 129 7.18 0.54 -2.53
CA PHE A 129 6.83 0.29 -1.12
C PHE A 129 6.43 -1.17 -0.89
N PHE A 130 5.39 -1.64 -1.57
CA PHE A 130 4.88 -3.01 -1.37
C PHE A 130 5.94 -4.07 -1.73
N PRO A 131 6.52 -4.08 -2.94
CA PRO A 131 7.62 -4.99 -3.26
C PRO A 131 8.79 -4.93 -2.28
N GLY A 132 9.11 -3.73 -1.76
CA GLY A 132 10.16 -3.53 -0.78
C GLY A 132 9.87 -4.18 0.57
N ILE A 133 8.63 -4.11 1.04
CA ILE A 133 8.20 -4.86 2.23
C ILE A 133 8.28 -6.36 1.97
N ILE A 134 7.84 -6.84 0.79
CA ILE A 134 7.94 -8.26 0.44
C ILE A 134 9.39 -8.72 0.44
N PHE A 135 10.30 -7.95 -0.16
CA PHE A 135 11.74 -8.21 -0.12
C PHE A 135 12.26 -8.24 1.32
N TYR A 136 11.92 -7.25 2.14
CA TYR A 136 12.32 -7.20 3.55
C TYR A 136 11.86 -8.46 4.30
N LEU A 137 10.61 -8.91 4.09
CA LEU A 137 10.10 -10.14 4.68
C LEU A 137 10.90 -11.37 4.23
N THR A 138 11.44 -11.39 3.00
CA THR A 138 12.30 -12.49 2.56
C THR A 138 13.65 -12.56 3.28
N LEU A 139 14.13 -11.44 3.84
CA LEU A 139 15.36 -11.38 4.64
C LEU A 139 15.16 -11.91 6.06
N TRP A 140 13.91 -12.00 6.53
CA TRP A 140 13.56 -12.32 7.90
C TRP A 140 12.81 -13.64 8.06
N PHE A 141 12.13 -14.10 7.01
CA PHE A 141 11.27 -15.29 7.07
C PHE A 141 11.71 -16.39 6.08
N PRO A 142 11.91 -17.62 6.57
CA PRO A 142 12.09 -18.79 5.71
C PRO A 142 10.89 -19.00 4.79
N SER A 143 11.12 -19.56 3.60
CA SER A 143 10.14 -19.75 2.53
C SER A 143 8.82 -20.38 2.98
N ILE A 144 8.89 -21.36 3.89
CA ILE A 144 7.72 -22.08 4.43
C ILE A 144 6.74 -21.16 5.19
N TYR A 145 7.21 -20.05 5.76
CA TYR A 145 6.39 -19.09 6.51
C TYR A 145 5.96 -17.89 5.66
N ARG A 146 6.62 -17.62 4.53
CA ARG A 146 6.42 -16.37 3.75
C ARG A 146 4.98 -16.17 3.31
N ALA A 147 4.33 -17.21 2.79
CA ALA A 147 2.95 -17.09 2.32
C ALA A 147 2.02 -16.59 3.45
N ARG A 148 2.12 -17.20 4.64
CA ARG A 148 1.33 -16.81 5.82
C ARG A 148 1.61 -15.37 6.26
N VAL A 149 2.88 -14.99 6.31
CA VAL A 149 3.33 -13.65 6.72
C VAL A 149 2.82 -12.59 5.73
N VAL A 150 2.93 -12.86 4.42
CA VAL A 150 2.41 -11.96 3.37
C VAL A 150 0.90 -11.85 3.45
N SER A 151 0.17 -12.96 3.67
CA SER A 151 -1.29 -12.91 3.86
C SER A 151 -1.68 -12.05 5.05
N LEU A 152 -1.02 -12.20 6.21
CA LEU A 152 -1.29 -11.38 7.40
C LEU A 152 -0.99 -9.90 7.15
N PHE A 153 0.08 -9.59 6.43
CA PHE A 153 0.41 -8.23 6.02
C PHE A 153 -0.66 -7.64 5.08
N MET A 154 -1.12 -8.41 4.09
CA MET A 154 -2.12 -7.97 3.11
C MET A 154 -3.52 -7.78 3.70
N LEU A 155 -3.80 -8.30 4.90
CA LEU A 155 -5.03 -7.97 5.64
C LEU A 155 -5.16 -6.46 5.93
N ALA A 156 -4.09 -5.69 5.83
CA ALA A 156 -4.16 -4.24 5.98
C ALA A 156 -5.06 -3.58 4.93
N ILE A 157 -5.19 -4.16 3.73
CA ILE A 157 -6.02 -3.64 2.62
C ILE A 157 -7.51 -3.61 2.98
N PRO A 158 -8.17 -4.74 3.32
CA PRO A 158 -9.57 -4.68 3.73
C PRO A 158 -9.74 -3.88 5.02
N PHE A 159 -8.76 -3.95 5.93
CA PHE A 159 -8.84 -3.23 7.20
C PHE A 159 -8.79 -1.71 7.02
N SER A 160 -7.97 -1.20 6.10
CA SER A 160 -7.93 0.22 5.75
C SER A 160 -9.25 0.70 5.15
N SER A 161 -9.93 -0.11 4.34
CA SER A 161 -11.25 0.29 3.83
C SER A 161 -12.31 0.30 4.93
N ILE A 162 -12.29 -0.69 5.83
CA ILE A 162 -13.28 -0.83 6.92
C ILE A 162 -13.13 0.29 7.96
N VAL A 163 -11.89 0.58 8.37
CA VAL A 163 -11.59 1.53 9.45
C VAL A 163 -11.27 2.91 8.91
N GLY A 164 -10.53 3.00 7.80
CA GLY A 164 -10.15 4.26 7.17
C GLY A 164 -11.34 5.03 6.61
N GLY A 165 -12.32 4.36 5.99
CA GLY A 165 -13.52 5.03 5.45
C GLY A 165 -14.23 5.96 6.46
N PRO A 166 -14.63 5.46 7.64
CA PRO A 166 -15.20 6.29 8.71
C PRO A 166 -14.26 7.39 9.22
N ILE A 167 -12.96 7.09 9.36
CA ILE A 167 -11.96 8.07 9.81
C ILE A 167 -11.87 9.22 8.80
N THR A 168 -11.60 8.92 7.54
CA THR A 168 -11.50 9.89 6.45
C THR A 168 -12.80 10.69 6.29
N GLY A 169 -13.96 10.02 6.38
CA GLY A 169 -15.27 10.69 6.37
C GLY A 169 -15.51 11.63 7.55
N ALA A 170 -14.94 11.32 8.72
CA ALA A 170 -14.97 12.21 9.89
C ALA A 170 -14.04 13.42 9.70
N LEU A 171 -12.84 13.21 9.16
CA LEU A 171 -11.85 14.26 8.90
C LEU A 171 -12.38 15.36 7.97
N LEU A 172 -13.23 15.01 7.01
CA LEU A 172 -13.90 15.97 6.12
C LEU A 172 -14.81 16.99 6.83
N ASN A 173 -15.18 16.76 8.09
CA ASN A 173 -16.00 17.69 8.87
C ASN A 173 -15.17 18.63 9.75
N ILE A 174 -13.83 18.54 9.69
CA ILE A 174 -12.93 19.42 10.43
C ILE A 174 -12.79 20.73 9.66
N TYR A 175 -13.08 21.83 10.33
CA TYR A 175 -12.89 23.18 9.81
C TYR A 175 -12.10 24.00 10.82
N GLY A 176 -11.11 24.76 10.37
CA GLY A 176 -10.29 25.57 11.26
C GLY A 176 -8.97 26.00 10.63
N ALA A 177 -8.33 27.01 11.24
CA ALA A 177 -7.06 27.58 10.78
C ALA A 177 -7.05 28.09 9.32
N GLY A 178 -8.23 28.43 8.76
CA GLY A 178 -8.36 28.86 7.37
C GLY A 178 -8.25 27.71 6.35
N LEU A 179 -8.34 26.46 6.81
CA LEU A 179 -8.30 25.26 5.96
C LEU A 179 -9.65 24.54 5.96
N ASP A 180 -10.01 24.01 4.78
CA ASP A 180 -11.18 23.18 4.55
C ASP A 180 -10.94 21.72 4.97
N GLY A 181 -12.04 20.95 5.11
CA GLY A 181 -12.00 19.55 5.53
C GLY A 181 -11.10 18.67 4.66
N TRP A 182 -11.10 18.84 3.34
CA TRP A 182 -10.21 18.08 2.44
C TRP A 182 -8.72 18.42 2.64
N GLN A 183 -8.39 19.65 3.02
CA GLN A 183 -7.01 20.05 3.32
C GLN A 183 -6.54 19.41 4.64
N TRP A 184 -7.39 19.45 5.66
CA TRP A 184 -7.12 18.76 6.94
C TRP A 184 -6.97 17.26 6.76
N LEU A 185 -7.79 16.66 5.92
CA LEU A 185 -7.71 15.24 5.58
C LEU A 185 -6.33 14.87 5.00
N PHE A 186 -5.79 15.64 4.05
CA PHE A 186 -4.45 15.36 3.51
C PHE A 186 -3.35 15.56 4.55
N ILE A 187 -3.43 16.60 5.38
CA ILE A 187 -2.43 16.88 6.42
C ILE A 187 -2.42 15.79 7.50
N LEU A 188 -3.61 15.41 8.00
CA LEU A 188 -3.75 14.49 9.12
C LEU A 188 -3.47 13.04 8.72
N GLU A 189 -3.76 12.64 7.48
CA GLU A 189 -3.44 11.30 6.99
C GLU A 189 -1.97 11.15 6.56
N ALA A 190 -1.35 12.23 6.08
CA ALA A 190 0.09 12.26 5.80
C ALA A 190 0.96 12.20 7.08
N LEU A 191 0.45 12.65 8.23
CA LEU A 191 1.23 12.66 9.46
C LEU A 191 1.63 11.24 9.92
N PRO A 192 0.72 10.25 10.01
CA PRO A 192 1.07 8.86 10.25
C PRO A 192 2.15 8.31 9.31
N SER A 193 2.09 8.60 8.00
CA SER A 193 3.08 8.08 7.06
C SER A 193 4.48 8.64 7.32
N ILE A 194 4.58 9.94 7.61
CA ILE A 194 5.84 10.58 7.99
C ILE A 194 6.38 10.00 9.31
N LEU A 195 5.54 9.89 10.34
CA LEU A 195 5.93 9.33 11.64
C LEU A 195 6.41 7.89 11.53
N MET A 196 5.69 7.06 10.76
CA MET A 196 6.08 5.68 10.49
C MET A 196 7.36 5.61 9.66
N GLY A 197 7.59 6.54 8.73
CA GLY A 197 8.84 6.68 7.99
C GLY A 197 10.06 6.89 8.91
N PHE A 198 9.95 7.77 9.91
CA PHE A 198 10.97 7.87 10.97
C PHE A 198 11.05 6.60 11.81
N GLY A 199 9.89 6.04 12.18
CA GLY A 199 9.80 4.78 12.93
C GLY A 199 10.53 3.63 12.24
N VAL A 200 10.49 3.52 10.90
CA VAL A 200 11.17 2.49 10.13
C VAL A 200 12.68 2.53 10.38
N VAL A 201 13.30 3.71 10.42
CA VAL A 201 14.75 3.87 10.59
C VAL A 201 15.21 3.31 11.95
N PHE A 202 14.42 3.55 13.00
CA PHE A 202 14.75 3.15 14.37
C PHE A 202 14.26 1.74 14.73
N TYR A 203 13.15 1.29 14.15
CA TYR A 203 12.47 0.06 14.55
C TYR A 203 12.87 -1.15 13.71
N LEU A 204 12.99 -0.98 12.38
CA LEU A 204 13.39 -2.07 11.49
C LEU A 204 14.89 -2.34 11.59
N THR A 205 15.27 -3.56 11.30
CA THR A 205 16.67 -3.99 11.25
C THR A 205 16.89 -4.66 9.91
N ASP A 206 17.90 -4.26 9.14
CA ASP A 206 18.06 -4.72 7.76
C ASP A 206 18.26 -6.24 7.65
N ARG A 207 18.98 -6.85 8.59
CA ARG A 207 19.33 -8.28 8.56
C ARG A 207 19.31 -8.89 9.96
N PRO A 208 19.07 -10.21 10.08
CA PRO A 208 19.19 -10.95 11.34
C PRO A 208 20.53 -10.75 12.06
N THR A 209 21.63 -10.65 11.30
CA THR A 209 23.00 -10.46 11.85
C THR A 209 23.13 -9.21 12.72
N LEU A 210 22.40 -8.15 12.38
CA LEU A 210 22.42 -6.86 13.06
C LEU A 210 21.38 -6.77 14.19
N ALA A 211 20.61 -7.85 14.43
CA ALA A 211 19.45 -7.83 15.30
C ALA A 211 19.81 -7.97 16.78
N THR A 212 20.04 -6.85 17.46
CA THR A 212 20.38 -6.79 18.89
C THR A 212 19.29 -7.34 19.82
N TRP A 213 18.05 -7.46 19.34
CA TRP A 213 16.88 -7.93 20.11
C TRP A 213 16.62 -9.45 19.99
N LEU A 214 17.33 -10.14 19.10
CA LEU A 214 17.34 -11.60 19.01
C LEU A 214 18.47 -12.17 19.86
N ALA A 215 18.17 -13.24 20.59
CA ALA A 215 19.20 -13.98 21.31
C ALA A 215 20.16 -14.65 20.30
N ASN A 216 21.40 -14.91 20.73
CA ASN A 216 22.45 -15.39 19.82
C ASN A 216 22.12 -16.76 19.20
N ASP A 217 21.48 -17.64 19.97
CA ASP A 217 20.99 -18.95 19.51
C ASP A 217 19.88 -18.81 18.45
N GLU A 218 18.88 -17.95 18.70
CA GLU A 218 17.79 -17.63 17.78
C GLU A 218 18.33 -17.03 16.46
N ARG A 219 19.27 -16.08 16.58
CA ARG A 219 19.92 -15.41 15.44
C ARG A 219 20.72 -16.39 14.59
N ASN A 220 21.59 -17.19 15.21
CA ASN A 220 22.42 -18.18 14.53
C ASN A 220 21.58 -19.29 13.87
N TRP A 221 20.45 -19.66 14.47
CA TRP A 221 19.51 -20.60 13.84
C TRP A 221 18.88 -19.98 12.57
N LEU A 222 18.38 -18.74 12.67
CA LEU A 222 17.71 -18.07 11.56
C LEU A 222 18.65 -17.85 10.37
N GLU A 223 19.88 -17.40 10.63
CA GLU A 223 20.89 -17.19 9.59
C GLU A 223 21.23 -18.49 8.86
N ARG A 224 21.50 -19.57 9.60
CA ARG A 224 21.76 -20.89 8.99
C ARG A 224 20.59 -21.36 8.14
N ARG A 225 19.36 -21.15 8.61
CA ARG A 225 18.15 -21.54 7.86
C ARG A 225 17.98 -20.75 6.57
N LEU A 226 18.16 -19.43 6.62
CA LEU A 226 18.02 -18.55 5.45
C LEU A 226 19.13 -18.78 4.43
N GLU A 227 20.37 -18.99 4.89
CA GLU A 227 21.51 -19.26 4.00
C GLU A 227 21.36 -20.61 3.30
N SER A 228 20.90 -21.65 4.02
CA SER A 228 20.56 -22.95 3.43
C SER A 228 19.53 -22.80 2.29
N GLU A 229 18.46 -22.02 2.48
CA GLU A 229 17.47 -21.78 1.41
C GLU A 229 18.04 -20.99 0.23
N ARG A 230 18.94 -20.04 0.48
CA ARG A 230 19.58 -19.25 -0.59
C ARG A 230 20.43 -20.14 -1.50
N GLN A 231 21.18 -21.08 -0.92
CA GLN A 231 22.01 -22.02 -1.68
C GLN A 231 21.18 -22.97 -2.56
N HIS A 232 19.99 -23.39 -2.09
CA HIS A 232 19.09 -24.25 -2.85
C HIS A 232 18.33 -23.53 -3.98
N LYS A 233 18.28 -22.19 -3.98
CA LYS A 233 17.55 -21.40 -5.01
C LYS A 233 18.35 -21.09 -6.26
N VAL A 234 19.68 -21.21 -6.23
CA VAL A 234 20.55 -20.89 -7.37
C VAL A 234 20.34 -21.86 -8.55
N SER A 235 19.64 -22.98 -8.34
CA SER A 235 19.43 -24.04 -9.34
C SER A 235 18.17 -23.90 -10.20
N VAL A 236 17.43 -22.78 -10.18
CA VAL A 236 16.22 -22.61 -11.00
C VAL A 236 16.55 -21.84 -12.28
N GLU A 237 16.28 -22.47 -13.43
CA GLU A 237 16.42 -21.88 -14.77
C GLU A 237 15.71 -20.52 -14.86
N HIS A 238 16.45 -19.49 -15.29
CA HIS A 238 15.87 -18.19 -15.59
C HIS A 238 15.09 -18.29 -16.89
N VAL A 239 13.76 -18.42 -16.81
CA VAL A 239 12.90 -18.18 -17.96
C VAL A 239 13.11 -16.73 -18.40
N GLY A 240 13.58 -16.53 -19.63
CA GLY A 240 13.87 -15.19 -20.14
C GLY A 240 12.64 -14.28 -20.02
N ILE A 241 12.80 -13.11 -19.41
CA ILE A 241 11.72 -12.13 -19.17
C ILE A 241 10.92 -11.85 -20.44
N LEU A 242 11.60 -11.74 -21.58
CA LEU A 242 11.00 -11.57 -22.90
C LEU A 242 10.04 -12.70 -23.27
N LYS A 243 10.40 -13.96 -22.98
CA LYS A 243 9.56 -15.12 -23.28
C LYS A 243 8.27 -15.11 -22.45
N ALA A 244 8.35 -14.68 -21.19
CA ALA A 244 7.18 -14.52 -20.32
C ALA A 244 6.28 -13.36 -20.79
N LEU A 245 6.86 -12.25 -21.27
CA LEU A 245 6.11 -11.10 -21.78
C LEU A 245 5.40 -11.36 -23.12
N THR A 246 5.87 -12.33 -23.91
CA THR A 246 5.24 -12.73 -25.18
C THR A 246 4.29 -13.92 -25.06
N ASP A 247 4.21 -14.57 -23.90
CA ASP A 247 3.36 -15.74 -23.71
C ASP A 247 1.88 -15.32 -23.63
N LEU A 248 1.06 -15.84 -24.56
CA LEU A 248 -0.35 -15.49 -24.66
C LEU A 248 -1.16 -15.82 -23.40
N ARG A 249 -0.77 -16.85 -22.64
CA ARG A 249 -1.42 -17.21 -21.38
C ARG A 249 -1.10 -16.18 -20.30
N VAL A 250 0.15 -15.71 -20.25
CA VAL A 250 0.57 -14.64 -19.34
C VAL A 250 -0.15 -13.34 -19.69
N LEU A 251 -0.23 -12.98 -20.98
CA LEU A 251 -0.96 -11.81 -21.44
C LEU A 251 -2.47 -11.90 -21.15
N ALA A 252 -3.09 -13.07 -21.34
CA ALA A 252 -4.49 -13.29 -21.00
C ALA A 252 -4.75 -13.13 -19.49
N CYS A 253 -3.90 -13.73 -18.64
CA CYS A 253 -4.00 -13.56 -17.19
C CYS A 253 -3.77 -12.09 -16.77
N ALA A 254 -2.80 -11.41 -17.39
CA ALA A 254 -2.53 -10.00 -17.14
C ALA A 254 -3.73 -9.11 -17.54
N PHE A 255 -4.38 -9.42 -18.66
CA PHE A 255 -5.56 -8.69 -19.12
C PHE A 255 -6.77 -8.89 -18.19
N VAL A 256 -7.04 -10.12 -17.75
CA VAL A 256 -8.08 -10.39 -16.75
C VAL A 256 -7.79 -9.64 -15.45
N TYR A 257 -6.54 -9.68 -14.99
CA TYR A 257 -6.11 -8.95 -13.80
C TYR A 257 -6.23 -7.43 -13.96
N PHE A 258 -5.93 -6.90 -15.15
CA PHE A 258 -6.12 -5.50 -15.48
C PHE A 258 -7.59 -5.09 -15.39
N CYS A 259 -8.50 -5.85 -16.00
CA CYS A 259 -9.95 -5.59 -15.94
C CYS A 259 -10.46 -5.61 -14.50
N LEU A 260 -10.02 -6.57 -13.69
CA LEU A 260 -10.38 -6.66 -12.27
C LEU A 260 -9.90 -5.43 -11.49
N ASN A 261 -8.65 -5.00 -11.69
CA ASN A 261 -8.10 -3.83 -11.00
C ASN A 261 -8.77 -2.52 -11.47
N ALA A 262 -9.03 -2.39 -12.77
CA ALA A 262 -9.73 -1.23 -13.32
C ALA A 262 -11.13 -1.06 -12.71
N ALA A 263 -11.90 -2.15 -12.61
CA ALA A 263 -13.20 -2.15 -11.95
C ALA A 263 -13.08 -1.83 -10.45
N SER A 264 -12.13 -2.46 -9.75
CA SER A 264 -11.92 -2.27 -8.31
C SER A 264 -11.56 -0.82 -7.94
N TYR A 265 -10.59 -0.21 -8.65
CA TYR A 265 -10.21 1.18 -8.40
C TYR A 265 -11.26 2.19 -8.88
N GLY A 266 -11.98 1.87 -9.96
CA GLY A 266 -13.14 2.67 -10.39
C GLY A 266 -14.20 2.75 -9.29
N VAL A 267 -14.53 1.63 -8.65
CA VAL A 267 -15.41 1.64 -7.47
C VAL A 267 -14.76 2.41 -6.33
N ALA A 268 -13.51 2.11 -5.96
CA ALA A 268 -12.85 2.72 -4.80
C ALA A 268 -12.80 4.26 -4.85
N PHE A 269 -12.55 4.86 -6.02
CA PHE A 269 -12.40 6.32 -6.14
C PHE A 269 -13.72 7.09 -6.29
N PHE A 270 -14.77 6.45 -6.79
CA PHE A 270 -16.04 7.11 -7.08
C PHE A 270 -17.16 6.71 -6.12
N LEU A 271 -17.01 5.60 -5.38
CA LEU A 271 -18.01 5.12 -4.42
C LEU A 271 -18.38 6.18 -3.36
N PRO A 272 -17.44 6.94 -2.76
CA PRO A 272 -17.82 8.00 -1.82
C PRO A 272 -18.72 9.06 -2.45
N THR A 273 -18.44 9.47 -3.70
CA THR A 273 -19.26 10.43 -4.45
C THR A 273 -20.66 9.85 -4.71
N ILE A 274 -20.73 8.63 -5.23
CA ILE A 274 -22.02 7.95 -5.49
C ILE A 274 -22.86 7.87 -4.21
N ILE A 275 -22.26 7.52 -3.08
CA ILE A 275 -22.96 7.45 -1.80
C ILE A 275 -23.40 8.86 -1.34
N LYS A 276 -22.54 9.87 -1.51
CA LYS A 276 -22.85 11.26 -1.15
C LYS A 276 -24.05 11.81 -1.91
N ASP A 277 -24.23 11.43 -3.18
CA ASP A 277 -25.35 11.85 -4.03
C ASP A 277 -26.72 11.41 -3.49
N PHE A 278 -26.77 10.40 -2.62
CA PHE A 278 -28.00 10.03 -1.88
C PHE A 278 -28.35 11.00 -0.73
N GLY A 279 -27.59 12.09 -0.54
CA GLY A 279 -27.90 13.15 0.42
C GLY A 279 -27.43 12.86 1.86
N VAL A 280 -26.53 11.90 2.06
CA VAL A 280 -26.01 11.53 3.39
C VAL A 280 -24.86 12.44 3.85
N SER A 281 -24.60 12.48 5.16
CA SER A 281 -23.45 13.21 5.73
C SER A 281 -22.10 12.58 5.34
N ASN A 282 -20.99 13.33 5.45
CA ASN A 282 -19.65 12.81 5.08
C ASN A 282 -19.24 11.60 5.93
N PHE A 283 -19.60 11.61 7.21
CA PHE A 283 -19.37 10.49 8.11
C PHE A 283 -20.18 9.25 7.70
N GLN A 284 -21.46 9.42 7.35
CA GLN A 284 -22.30 8.34 6.83
C GLN A 284 -21.77 7.83 5.48
N THR A 285 -21.27 8.71 4.61
CA THR A 285 -20.58 8.32 3.37
C THR A 285 -19.42 7.39 3.67
N GLY A 286 -18.56 7.72 4.64
CA GLY A 286 -17.48 6.86 5.11
C GLY A 286 -17.94 5.50 5.63
N LEU A 287 -18.97 5.48 6.47
CA LEU A 287 -19.52 4.24 7.04
C LEU A 287 -20.13 3.33 5.97
N LEU A 288 -20.91 3.89 5.05
CA LEU A 288 -21.56 3.14 3.97
C LEU A 288 -20.54 2.65 2.93
N SER A 289 -19.47 3.42 2.70
CA SER A 289 -18.39 3.05 1.79
C SER A 289 -17.62 1.82 2.30
N ALA A 290 -17.57 1.60 3.63
CA ALA A 290 -16.92 0.44 4.23
C ALA A 290 -17.70 -0.88 4.04
N VAL A 291 -19.02 -0.82 3.83
CA VAL A 291 -19.89 -2.01 3.81
C VAL A 291 -19.53 -3.00 2.68
N PRO A 292 -19.37 -2.58 1.40
CA PRO A 292 -18.98 -3.51 0.34
C PRO A 292 -17.63 -4.20 0.60
N PHE A 293 -16.66 -3.46 1.15
CA PHE A 293 -15.34 -4.02 1.48
C PHE A 293 -15.39 -5.00 2.65
N LEU A 294 -16.30 -4.80 3.62
CA LEU A 294 -16.53 -5.76 4.70
C LEU A 294 -17.05 -7.10 4.14
N PHE A 295 -18.05 -7.05 3.24
CA PHE A 295 -18.53 -8.26 2.56
C PHE A 295 -17.43 -8.89 1.70
N GLY A 296 -16.63 -8.08 1.00
CA GLY A 296 -15.46 -8.54 0.25
C GLY A 296 -14.43 -9.25 1.12
N ALA A 297 -14.14 -8.72 2.31
CA ALA A 297 -13.22 -9.32 3.27
C ALA A 297 -13.73 -10.67 3.80
N VAL A 298 -15.02 -10.75 4.16
CA VAL A 298 -15.65 -12.01 4.57
C VAL A 298 -15.64 -13.02 3.43
N GLY A 299 -15.99 -12.59 2.21
CA GLY A 299 -15.94 -13.41 1.01
C GLY A 299 -14.54 -13.96 0.74
N MET A 300 -13.51 -13.12 0.84
CA MET A 300 -12.11 -13.52 0.68
C MET A 300 -11.70 -14.61 1.68
N VAL A 301 -12.09 -14.48 2.96
CA VAL A 301 -11.79 -15.48 4.00
C VAL A 301 -12.53 -16.78 3.75
N LEU A 302 -13.82 -16.72 3.41
CA LEU A 302 -14.64 -17.91 3.15
C LEU A 302 -14.19 -18.66 1.90
N LEU A 303 -13.96 -17.94 0.80
CA LEU A 303 -13.47 -18.51 -0.45
C LEU A 303 -12.06 -19.05 -0.30
N GLY A 304 -11.16 -18.37 0.42
CA GLY A 304 -9.82 -18.85 0.73
C GLY A 304 -9.86 -20.17 1.51
N ARG A 305 -10.67 -20.23 2.58
CA ARG A 305 -10.88 -21.47 3.36
C ARG A 305 -11.48 -22.59 2.53
N ASN A 306 -12.43 -22.28 1.65
CA ASN A 306 -13.02 -23.28 0.76
C ASN A 306 -12.03 -23.79 -0.29
N SER A 307 -11.20 -22.89 -0.84
CA SER A 307 -10.15 -23.23 -1.79
C SER A 307 -9.10 -24.15 -1.15
N ASP A 308 -8.67 -23.84 0.07
CA ASP A 308 -7.73 -24.65 0.83
C ASP A 308 -8.32 -26.02 1.20
N ARG A 309 -9.61 -26.07 1.56
CA ARG A 309 -10.31 -27.31 1.89
C ARG A 309 -10.52 -28.21 0.67
N THR A 310 -10.86 -27.63 -0.48
CA THR A 310 -11.19 -28.40 -1.69
C THR A 310 -9.99 -28.65 -2.60
N LEU A 311 -8.87 -27.96 -2.39
CA LEU A 311 -7.67 -27.94 -3.25
C LEU A 311 -7.95 -27.52 -4.70
N LYS A 312 -9.18 -27.08 -5.00
CA LYS A 312 -9.62 -26.65 -6.33
C LYS A 312 -9.27 -25.18 -6.59
N ARG A 313 -7.98 -24.87 -6.51
CA ARG A 313 -7.47 -23.49 -6.59
C ARG A 313 -7.90 -22.77 -7.88
N ARG A 314 -7.97 -23.48 -9.01
CA ARG A 314 -8.40 -22.93 -10.30
C ARG A 314 -9.85 -22.43 -10.33
N GLU A 315 -10.77 -23.11 -9.63
CA GLU A 315 -12.19 -22.75 -9.62
C GLU A 315 -12.48 -21.53 -8.72
N HIS A 316 -11.52 -21.15 -7.86
CA HIS A 316 -11.64 -20.05 -6.92
C HIS A 316 -10.92 -18.77 -7.37
N VAL A 317 -10.25 -18.81 -8.53
CA VAL A 317 -9.71 -17.63 -9.20
C VAL A 317 -10.85 -17.06 -10.05
N CYS A 318 -11.67 -16.21 -9.44
CA CYS A 318 -12.57 -15.31 -10.15
C CYS A 318 -11.90 -13.94 -10.26
#